data_AF-A0A0C3RAN3-F1
#
_entry.id   AF-A0A0C3RAN3-F1
#
_cell.length_a   1.000
_cell.length_b   1.000
_cell.length_c   1.000
_cell.angle_alpha   90.00
_cell.angle_beta   90.00
_cell.angle_gamma   90.00
#
_symmetry.space_group_name_H-M   'P 1'
#
loop_
_entity.id
_entity.type
_entity.pdbx_description
1 polymer ?
#
loop_
_entity_poly.entity_id
_entity_poly.type
_entity_poly.pdbx_seq_one_letter_code
_entity_poly.pdbx_strand_id
1 'polypeptide(L)'
;MNFLERSYFLLLLSLFASIAEAGAISSLKTFVQDTRTVRAAFIQTVLDKNMRTVQRGGGTMQFERPGKFRWVYEKPYEQLIVGDGTRIWFYDRDLDQVTVRKLDLAIGTSPAALLAGSSNIEADFDLTEIGLQGDTEWLEAKPKAKEGTFEWVRLGFSPTGELKAMELHDNFGQTTVLTFSRVEQNPKLSAELFKFSPPQGADVISD
;
A
#
# COMPACT_ATOMS: atom_id res chain seq x y z
N MET A 1 -14.95 -59.37 44.90
CA MET A 1 -13.58 -58.89 45.21
C MET A 1 -12.96 -58.50 43.87
N ASN A 2 -12.90 -57.18 43.64
CA ASN A 2 -12.58 -56.53 42.37
C ASN A 2 -11.13 -56.76 41.96
N PHE A 3 -10.87 -56.96 40.66
CA PHE A 3 -9.74 -56.31 39.97
C PHE A 3 -10.10 -56.17 38.49
N LEU A 4 -10.85 -55.10 38.23
CA LEU A 4 -11.20 -54.53 36.93
C LEU A 4 -9.94 -53.97 36.25
N GLU A 5 -9.89 -54.14 34.93
CA GLU A 5 -9.38 -53.16 33.94
C GLU A 5 -7.86 -52.90 33.92
N ARG A 6 -7.16 -53.65 33.07
CA ARG A 6 -5.85 -53.21 32.54
C ARG A 6 -6.08 -52.12 31.52
N SER A 7 -5.85 -50.89 31.97
CA SER A 7 -5.93 -49.62 31.28
C SER A 7 -5.28 -49.62 29.89
N TYR A 8 -6.09 -49.61 28.84
CA TYR A 8 -5.70 -49.06 27.54
C TYR A 8 -5.75 -47.53 27.64
N PHE A 9 -4.70 -46.91 28.19
CA PHE A 9 -4.55 -45.45 28.09
C PHE A 9 -3.91 -45.13 26.73
N LEU A 10 -4.75 -45.18 25.69
CA LEU A 10 -4.50 -44.52 24.41
C LEU A 10 -4.47 -43.01 24.68
N LEU A 11 -3.28 -42.49 24.99
CA LEU A 11 -3.03 -41.06 25.06
C LEU A 11 -3.08 -40.51 23.62
N LEU A 12 -4.28 -40.17 23.15
CA LEU A 12 -4.47 -39.34 21.97
C LEU A 12 -3.83 -37.97 22.29
N LEU A 13 -2.57 -37.78 21.89
CA LEU A 13 -1.99 -36.45 21.79
C LEU A 13 -2.69 -35.75 20.63
N SER A 14 -3.77 -35.05 20.94
CA SER A 14 -4.36 -34.04 20.07
C SER A 14 -3.32 -32.95 19.86
N LEU A 15 -2.56 -33.08 18.76
CA LEU A 15 -1.83 -31.97 18.15
C LEU A 15 -2.87 -30.93 17.72
N PHE A 16 -3.23 -30.04 18.65
CA PHE A 16 -3.71 -28.73 18.28
C PHE A 16 -2.53 -28.01 17.63
N ALA A 17 -2.34 -28.23 16.33
CA ALA A 17 -1.59 -27.30 15.53
C ALA A 17 -2.35 -25.98 15.63
N SER A 18 -1.83 -25.06 16.45
CA SER A 18 -2.24 -23.68 16.42
C SER A 18 -2.02 -23.21 14.99
N ILE A 19 -3.09 -23.13 14.20
CA ILE A 19 -3.07 -22.39 12.95
C ILE A 19 -2.82 -20.96 13.41
N ALA A 20 -1.57 -20.52 13.32
CA ALA A 20 -1.26 -19.11 13.47
C ALA A 20 -2.08 -18.40 12.39
N GLU A 21 -3.13 -17.71 12.80
CA GLU A 21 -3.93 -16.88 11.91
C GLU A 21 -2.96 -15.85 11.34
N ALA A 22 -2.70 -15.96 10.04
CA ALA A 22 -1.71 -15.14 9.37
C ALA A 22 -2.30 -13.74 9.22
N GLY A 23 -2.00 -12.86 10.19
CA GLY A 23 -2.54 -11.50 10.21
C GLY A 23 -2.03 -10.60 9.07
N ALA A 24 -2.46 -9.34 9.09
CA ALA A 24 -2.18 -8.39 8.04
C ALA A 24 -0.68 -8.12 7.84
N ILE A 25 0.14 -8.20 8.89
CA ILE A 25 1.62 -8.11 8.79
C ILE A 25 2.17 -9.28 7.99
N SER A 26 1.66 -10.50 8.18
CA SER A 26 2.07 -11.66 7.37
C SER A 26 1.69 -11.45 5.91
N SER A 27 0.45 -11.00 5.67
CA SER A 27 -0.03 -10.67 4.32
C SER A 27 0.81 -9.59 3.65
N LEU A 28 1.21 -8.54 4.38
CA LEU A 28 2.12 -7.51 3.89
C LEU A 28 3.50 -8.09 3.53
N LYS A 29 4.08 -8.93 4.38
CA LYS A 29 5.38 -9.55 4.12
C LYS A 29 5.34 -10.41 2.86
N THR A 30 4.32 -11.24 2.71
CA THR A 30 4.09 -12.03 1.50
C THR A 30 3.89 -11.13 0.28
N PHE A 31 3.04 -10.11 0.37
CA PHE A 31 2.81 -9.16 -0.72
C PHE A 31 4.10 -8.46 -1.16
N VAL A 32 4.94 -8.04 -0.22
CA VAL A 32 6.20 -7.35 -0.51
C VAL A 32 7.25 -8.31 -1.09
N GLN A 33 7.29 -9.56 -0.63
CA GLN A 33 8.26 -10.58 -1.09
C GLN A 33 7.90 -11.16 -2.46
N ASP A 34 6.64 -11.55 -2.67
CA ASP A 34 6.22 -12.36 -3.81
C ASP A 34 5.65 -11.54 -4.97
N THR A 35 5.32 -10.27 -4.72
CA THR A 35 4.75 -9.40 -5.76
C THR A 35 5.83 -8.51 -6.34
N ARG A 36 6.16 -8.71 -7.62
CA ARG A 36 7.08 -7.86 -8.37
C ARG A 36 6.35 -6.75 -9.12
N THR A 37 5.23 -7.08 -9.73
CA THR A 37 4.39 -6.11 -10.46
C THR A 37 2.97 -6.14 -9.95
N VAL A 38 2.27 -5.01 -10.01
CA VAL A 38 0.83 -4.94 -9.76
C VAL A 38 0.16 -4.05 -10.79
N ARG A 39 -1.08 -4.39 -11.12
CA ARG A 39 -2.04 -3.48 -11.74
C ARG A 39 -3.30 -3.46 -10.88
N ALA A 40 -3.86 -2.29 -10.61
CA ALA A 40 -5.13 -2.16 -9.91
C ALA A 40 -5.87 -0.89 -10.34
N ALA A 41 -7.17 -0.85 -10.07
CA ALA A 41 -7.94 0.38 -10.01
C ALA A 41 -8.10 0.82 -8.56
N PHE A 42 -8.21 2.12 -8.32
CA PHE A 42 -8.40 2.67 -6.98
C PHE A 42 -9.48 3.75 -6.96
N ILE A 43 -10.13 3.89 -5.81
CA ILE A 43 -10.93 5.05 -5.44
C ILE A 43 -10.24 5.72 -4.27
N GLN A 44 -10.06 7.03 -4.34
CA GLN A 44 -9.53 7.85 -3.26
C GLN A 44 -10.64 8.68 -2.63
N THR A 45 -10.67 8.73 -1.30
CA THR A 45 -11.48 9.67 -0.52
C THR A 45 -10.56 10.38 0.47
N VAL A 46 -10.54 11.71 0.44
CA VAL A 46 -9.80 12.54 1.39
C VAL A 46 -10.77 13.10 2.42
N LEU A 47 -10.44 12.93 3.69
CA LEU A 47 -11.22 13.34 4.85
C LEU A 47 -10.43 14.42 5.61
N ASP A 48 -11.11 15.49 6.02
CA ASP A 48 -10.52 16.45 6.95
C ASP A 48 -10.43 15.89 8.38
N LYS A 49 -9.83 16.66 9.29
CA LYS A 49 -9.73 16.32 10.73
C LYS A 49 -11.06 16.06 11.45
N ASN A 50 -12.19 16.46 10.85
CA ASN A 50 -13.53 16.23 11.38
C ASN A 50 -14.21 15.04 10.66
N MET A 51 -13.45 14.22 9.93
CA MET A 51 -13.91 13.08 9.15
C MET A 51 -14.90 13.45 8.03
N ARG A 52 -14.89 14.71 7.57
CA ARG A 52 -15.75 15.15 6.46
C ARG A 52 -15.03 14.93 5.15
N THR A 53 -15.71 14.38 4.16
CA THR A 53 -15.16 14.24 2.81
C THR A 53 -14.93 15.60 2.19
N VAL A 54 -13.67 15.91 1.88
CA VAL A 54 -13.25 17.15 1.21
C VAL A 54 -12.89 16.93 -0.25
N GLN A 55 -12.47 15.72 -0.60
CA GLN A 55 -12.15 15.37 -1.98
C GLN A 55 -12.43 13.89 -2.22
N ARG A 56 -12.83 13.56 -3.44
CA ARG A 56 -12.94 12.18 -3.92
C ARG A 56 -12.37 12.12 -5.32
N GLY A 57 -11.71 11.02 -5.63
CA GLY A 57 -11.16 10.77 -6.96
C GLY A 57 -10.94 9.29 -7.20
N GLY A 58 -10.28 8.96 -8.29
CA GLY A 58 -9.94 7.59 -8.60
C GLY A 58 -9.26 7.47 -9.94
N GLY A 59 -8.85 6.24 -10.24
CA GLY A 59 -8.24 5.90 -11.52
C GLY A 59 -7.49 4.59 -11.41
N THR A 60 -6.30 4.53 -11.99
CA THR A 60 -5.52 3.28 -12.08
C THR A 60 -4.11 3.43 -11.57
N MET A 61 -3.58 2.33 -11.06
CA MET A 61 -2.19 2.24 -10.63
C MET A 61 -1.52 1.02 -11.24
N GLN A 62 -0.23 1.17 -11.52
CA GLN A 62 0.67 0.08 -11.84
C GLN A 62 1.99 0.29 -11.11
N PHE A 63 2.64 -0.78 -10.67
CA PHE A 63 4.02 -0.68 -10.22
C PHE A 63 4.83 -1.89 -10.67
N GLU A 64 6.14 -1.68 -10.72
CA GLU A 64 7.17 -2.69 -10.87
C GLU A 64 8.24 -2.37 -9.82
N ARG A 65 8.44 -3.26 -8.86
CA ARG A 65 9.52 -3.06 -7.89
C ARG A 65 10.89 -3.16 -8.57
N PRO A 66 11.95 -2.59 -7.98
CA PRO A 66 11.88 -1.51 -7.01
C PRO A 66 11.58 -0.18 -7.69
N GLY A 67 10.77 0.65 -7.05
CA GLY A 67 10.70 2.10 -7.29
C GLY A 67 10.03 2.57 -8.57
N LYS A 68 9.57 1.66 -9.46
CA LYS A 68 8.84 2.07 -10.66
C LYS A 68 7.34 2.00 -10.43
N PHE A 69 6.65 3.07 -10.77
CA PHE A 69 5.21 3.11 -10.65
C PHE A 69 4.58 4.12 -11.61
N ARG A 70 3.29 3.94 -11.84
CA ARG A 70 2.44 4.83 -12.61
C ARG A 70 1.11 4.92 -11.89
N TRP A 71 0.71 6.13 -11.54
CA TRP A 71 -0.55 6.43 -10.89
C TRP A 71 -1.30 7.44 -11.74
N VAL A 72 -2.49 7.08 -12.21
CA VAL A 72 -3.32 7.93 -13.06
C VAL A 72 -4.58 8.27 -12.29
N TYR A 73 -4.78 9.56 -12.00
CA TYR A 73 -6.04 10.11 -11.54
C TYR A 73 -6.84 10.56 -12.75
N GLU A 74 -8.08 10.09 -12.85
CA GLU A 74 -8.97 10.37 -13.98
C GLU A 74 -10.03 11.41 -13.65
N LYS A 75 -10.40 11.54 -12.36
CA LYS A 75 -11.44 12.45 -11.89
C LYS A 75 -11.14 12.96 -10.47
N PRO A 76 -11.62 14.17 -10.11
CA PRO A 76 -12.16 15.20 -10.99
C PRO A 76 -11.08 15.98 -11.75
N TYR A 77 -9.82 15.85 -11.35
CA TYR A 77 -8.66 16.48 -11.97
C TYR A 77 -7.75 15.41 -12.54
N GLU A 78 -7.26 15.61 -13.76
CA GLU A 78 -6.38 14.64 -14.39
C GLU A 78 -4.93 14.85 -13.93
N GLN A 79 -4.43 13.87 -13.16
CA GLN A 79 -3.06 13.90 -12.67
C GLN A 79 -2.35 12.59 -13.02
N LEU A 80 -1.11 12.70 -13.47
CA LEU A 80 -0.24 11.56 -13.72
C LEU A 80 0.97 11.63 -12.81
N ILE A 81 1.15 10.59 -11.98
CA ILE A 81 2.35 10.42 -11.16
C ILE A 81 3.13 9.23 -11.71
N VAL A 82 4.38 9.46 -12.10
CA VAL A 82 5.27 8.40 -12.59
C VAL A 82 6.51 8.34 -11.72
N GLY A 83 6.94 7.14 -11.33
CA GLY A 83 8.26 6.88 -10.77
C GLY A 83 9.03 5.96 -11.70
N ASP A 84 10.29 6.29 -12.02
CA ASP A 84 11.14 5.48 -12.91
C ASP A 84 12.20 4.66 -12.17
N GLY A 85 12.17 4.70 -10.83
CA GLY A 85 13.19 4.11 -9.94
C GLY A 85 14.27 5.09 -9.48
N THR A 86 14.32 6.31 -10.02
CA THR A 86 15.26 7.36 -9.61
C THR A 86 14.57 8.67 -9.24
N ARG A 87 13.54 9.05 -10.00
CA ARG A 87 12.79 10.28 -9.83
C ARG A 87 11.29 9.99 -9.86
N ILE A 88 10.54 10.96 -9.35
CA ILE A 88 9.08 11.00 -9.45
C ILE A 88 8.69 12.26 -10.21
N TRP A 89 7.84 12.09 -11.22
CA TRP A 89 7.19 13.17 -11.95
C TRP A 89 5.73 13.26 -11.52
N PHE A 90 5.31 14.45 -11.11
CA PHE A 90 3.92 14.79 -10.87
C PHE A 90 3.49 15.71 -12.01
N TYR A 91 2.65 15.21 -12.90
CA TYR A 91 2.10 16.00 -14.01
C TYR A 91 0.64 16.32 -13.72
N ASP A 92 0.36 17.58 -13.46
CA ASP A 92 -0.98 18.15 -13.44
C ASP A 92 -1.35 18.56 -14.87
N ARG A 93 -2.29 17.85 -15.49
CA ARG A 93 -2.67 18.08 -16.89
C ARG A 93 -3.48 19.34 -17.08
N ASP A 94 -4.27 19.71 -16.07
CA ASP A 94 -5.17 20.86 -16.16
C ASP A 94 -4.37 22.16 -16.10
N LEU A 95 -3.25 22.15 -15.35
CA LEU A 95 -2.32 23.28 -15.24
C LEU A 95 -1.15 23.24 -16.24
N ASP A 96 -1.01 22.15 -16.98
CA ASP A 96 0.16 21.81 -17.79
C ASP A 96 1.49 22.01 -17.03
N GLN A 97 1.55 21.50 -15.79
CA GLN A 97 2.67 21.69 -14.89
C GLN A 97 3.27 20.34 -14.47
N VAL A 98 4.59 20.22 -14.54
CA VAL A 98 5.36 19.07 -14.10
C VAL A 98 6.23 19.44 -12.90
N THR A 99 6.06 18.74 -11.78
CA THR A 99 6.98 18.80 -10.64
C THR A 99 7.82 17.53 -10.60
N VAL A 100 9.14 17.68 -10.44
CA VAL A 100 10.10 16.58 -10.41
C VAL A 100 10.79 16.50 -9.05
N ARG A 101 10.76 15.32 -8.44
CA ARG A 101 11.42 15.04 -7.16
C ARG A 101 12.31 13.80 -7.25
N LYS A 102 13.32 13.71 -6.38
CA LYS A 102 14.10 12.47 -6.21
C LYS A 102 13.26 11.42 -5.45
N LEU A 103 13.40 10.15 -5.82
CA LEU A 103 12.59 9.06 -5.26
C LEU A 103 12.88 8.85 -3.77
N ASP A 104 14.14 8.91 -3.35
CA ASP A 104 14.59 8.73 -1.96
C ASP A 104 13.95 9.72 -1.00
N LEU A 105 13.83 10.99 -1.40
CA LEU A 105 13.18 12.05 -0.63
C LEU A 105 11.65 11.95 -0.59
N ALA A 106 11.07 11.12 -1.46
CA ALA A 106 9.62 11.01 -1.62
C ALA A 106 9.02 9.73 -1.01
N ILE A 107 9.86 8.77 -0.59
CA ILE A 107 9.41 7.63 0.22
C ILE A 107 8.81 8.19 1.53
N GLY A 108 7.53 7.89 1.78
CA GLY A 108 6.78 8.47 2.91
C GLY A 108 6.08 9.81 2.61
N THR A 109 6.02 10.21 1.33
CA THR A 109 5.19 11.34 0.85
C THR A 109 4.10 10.93 -0.15
N SER A 110 4.18 9.71 -0.68
CA SER A 110 3.20 9.18 -1.63
C SER A 110 2.82 7.72 -1.32
N PRO A 111 1.50 7.41 -1.30
CA PRO A 111 0.97 6.04 -1.38
C PRO A 111 1.70 5.11 -2.35
N ALA A 112 2.03 5.63 -3.53
CA ALA A 112 2.63 4.86 -4.61
C ALA A 112 4.06 4.45 -4.30
N ALA A 113 4.84 5.35 -3.70
CA ALA A 113 6.22 5.10 -3.32
C ALA A 113 6.32 4.06 -2.20
N LEU A 114 5.38 4.05 -1.26
CA LEU A 114 5.30 3.01 -0.22
C LEU A 114 5.04 1.63 -0.83
N LEU A 115 4.06 1.52 -1.73
CA LEU A 115 3.73 0.25 -2.36
C LEU A 115 4.83 -0.22 -3.33
N ALA A 116 5.38 0.66 -4.16
CA ALA A 116 6.42 0.31 -5.13
C ALA A 116 7.83 0.25 -4.54
N GLY A 117 7.99 0.63 -3.28
CA GLY A 117 9.26 0.81 -2.58
C GLY A 117 10.08 -0.47 -2.38
N SER A 118 11.14 -0.34 -1.57
CA SER A 118 12.03 -1.46 -1.27
C SER A 118 11.28 -2.58 -0.54
N SER A 119 11.80 -3.81 -0.63
CA SER A 119 11.19 -4.97 0.01
C SER A 119 11.34 -5.01 1.54
N ASN A 120 12.00 -4.01 2.14
CA ASN A 120 12.26 -3.98 3.58
C ASN A 120 11.49 -2.86 4.28
N ILE A 121 10.16 -2.96 4.28
CA ILE A 121 9.28 -1.97 4.93
C ILE A 121 9.56 -1.82 6.44
N GLU A 122 10.06 -2.87 7.10
CA GLU A 122 10.41 -2.85 8.52
C GLU A 122 11.69 -2.03 8.82
N ALA A 123 12.48 -1.67 7.81
CA ALA A 123 13.59 -0.73 7.99
C ALA A 123 13.09 0.65 8.39
N ASP A 124 12.01 1.10 7.74
CA ASP A 124 11.52 2.49 7.81
C ASP A 124 10.29 2.64 8.72
N PHE A 125 9.60 1.54 9.03
CA PHE A 125 8.33 1.55 9.77
C PHE A 125 8.31 0.56 10.94
N ASP A 126 7.63 0.96 12.01
CA ASP A 126 7.17 0.06 13.07
C ASP A 126 5.78 -0.48 12.73
N LEU A 127 5.65 -1.81 12.63
CA LEU A 127 4.42 -2.48 12.22
C LEU A 127 3.64 -2.99 13.44
N THR A 128 2.33 -2.75 13.47
CA THR A 128 1.42 -3.22 14.52
C THR A 128 0.17 -3.83 13.90
N GLU A 129 -0.26 -5.00 14.39
CA GLU A 129 -1.55 -5.57 14.00
C GLU A 129 -2.70 -4.76 14.58
N ILE A 130 -3.66 -4.40 13.74
CA ILE A 130 -4.93 -3.79 14.16
C ILE A 130 -6.03 -4.85 14.27
N GLY A 131 -5.93 -5.91 13.46
CA GLY A 131 -6.85 -7.05 13.46
C GLY A 131 -7.96 -6.95 12.42
N LEU A 132 -8.89 -7.91 12.47
CA LEU A 132 -10.00 -8.03 11.53
C LEU A 132 -11.07 -6.97 11.81
N GLN A 133 -11.40 -6.18 10.79
CA GLN A 133 -12.52 -5.25 10.80
C GLN A 133 -13.40 -5.51 9.58
N GLY A 134 -14.61 -6.02 9.82
CA GLY A 134 -15.46 -6.52 8.74
C GLY A 134 -14.82 -7.73 8.06
N ASP A 135 -14.52 -7.61 6.77
CA ASP A 135 -13.88 -8.62 5.94
C ASP A 135 -12.41 -8.29 5.60
N THR A 136 -11.80 -7.36 6.32
CA THR A 136 -10.45 -6.86 6.04
C THR A 136 -9.57 -6.95 7.29
N GLU A 137 -8.42 -7.59 7.17
CA GLU A 137 -7.36 -7.62 8.18
C GLU A 137 -6.49 -6.38 8.02
N TRP A 138 -6.29 -5.65 9.12
CA TRP A 138 -5.57 -4.39 9.11
C TRP A 138 -4.27 -4.45 9.89
N LEU A 139 -3.24 -3.81 9.33
CA LEU A 139 -2.03 -3.42 10.05
C LEU A 139 -1.87 -1.90 10.02
N GLU A 140 -1.10 -1.39 10.97
CA GLU A 140 -0.61 -0.02 11.01
C GLU A 140 0.91 -0.01 10.92
N ALA A 141 1.44 0.88 10.08
CA ALA A 141 2.85 1.16 9.86
C ALA A 141 3.12 2.61 10.26
N LYS A 142 3.87 2.80 11.35
CA LYS A 142 4.31 4.12 11.80
C LYS A 142 5.73 4.41 11.31
N PRO A 143 5.98 5.53 10.61
CA PRO A 143 7.33 5.89 10.22
C PRO A 143 8.25 6.03 11.44
N LYS A 144 9.45 5.48 11.37
CA LYS A 144 10.49 5.65 12.40
C LYS A 144 11.13 7.04 12.34
N ALA A 145 11.17 7.63 11.14
CA ALA A 145 11.67 8.98 10.92
C ALA A 145 10.62 10.02 11.30
N LYS A 146 11.03 11.05 12.06
CA LYS A 146 10.14 12.14 12.51
C LYS A 146 9.81 13.18 11.44
N GLU A 147 10.51 13.16 10.33
CA GLU A 147 10.41 14.16 9.24
C GLU A 147 9.43 13.74 8.13
N GLY A 148 8.70 12.64 8.32
CA GLY A 148 7.72 12.14 7.37
C GLY A 148 6.45 13.01 7.30
N THR A 149 5.73 12.92 6.17
CA THR A 149 4.45 13.64 5.99
C THR A 149 3.27 12.97 6.67
N PHE A 150 3.41 11.68 7.01
CA PHE A 150 2.37 10.86 7.62
C PHE A 150 2.69 10.54 9.08
N GLU A 151 1.67 10.61 9.94
CA GLU A 151 1.74 10.11 11.31
C GLU A 151 1.70 8.57 11.30
N TRP A 152 0.83 8.00 10.45
CA TRP A 152 0.71 6.56 10.26
C TRP A 152 0.13 6.22 8.88
N VAL A 153 0.42 5.01 8.44
CA VAL A 153 -0.20 4.38 7.28
C VAL A 153 -0.82 3.06 7.70
N ARG A 154 -2.06 2.77 7.31
CA ARG A 154 -2.68 1.47 7.50
C ARG A 154 -2.85 0.77 6.17
N LEU A 155 -2.64 -0.54 6.16
CA LEU A 155 -2.87 -1.39 5.00
C LEU A 155 -3.89 -2.46 5.37
N GLY A 156 -4.90 -2.60 4.53
CA GLY A 156 -5.98 -3.57 4.68
C GLY A 156 -5.85 -4.68 3.64
N PHE A 157 -5.84 -5.92 4.10
CA PHE A 157 -5.78 -7.11 3.27
C PHE A 157 -7.05 -7.96 3.46
N SER A 158 -7.49 -8.65 2.41
CA SER A 158 -8.45 -9.73 2.58
C SER A 158 -7.82 -10.86 3.42
N PRO A 159 -8.59 -11.73 4.08
CA PRO A 159 -8.07 -12.94 4.73
C PRO A 159 -7.30 -13.88 3.79
N THR A 160 -7.45 -13.72 2.47
CA THR A 160 -6.68 -14.45 1.45
C THR A 160 -5.39 -13.73 0.99
N GLY A 161 -5.01 -12.62 1.63
CA GLY A 161 -3.78 -11.87 1.35
C GLY A 161 -3.82 -10.88 0.16
N GLU A 162 -4.99 -10.62 -0.44
CA GLU A 162 -5.15 -9.58 -1.46
C GLU A 162 -5.16 -8.18 -0.82
N LEU A 163 -4.43 -7.21 -1.37
CA LEU A 163 -4.47 -5.81 -0.94
C LEU A 163 -5.84 -5.19 -1.27
N LYS A 164 -6.57 -4.74 -0.23
CA LYS A 164 -7.93 -4.18 -0.36
C LYS A 164 -7.95 -2.67 -0.19
N ALA A 165 -7.18 -2.16 0.77
CA ALA A 165 -7.25 -0.75 1.12
C ALA A 165 -5.94 -0.23 1.70
N MET A 166 -5.81 1.09 1.69
CA MET A 166 -4.76 1.81 2.39
C MET A 166 -5.33 3.11 2.97
N GLU A 167 -4.94 3.44 4.19
CA GLU A 167 -5.27 4.71 4.83
C GLU A 167 -4.00 5.44 5.21
N LEU A 168 -3.92 6.73 4.95
CA LEU A 168 -2.79 7.57 5.29
C LEU A 168 -3.29 8.74 6.13
N HIS A 169 -2.73 8.90 7.32
CA HIS A 169 -3.02 10.03 8.18
C HIS A 169 -1.84 10.98 8.21
N ASP A 170 -2.05 12.24 7.83
CA ASP A 170 -1.00 13.24 7.81
C ASP A 170 -0.87 14.00 9.13
N ASN A 171 0.23 14.74 9.28
CA ASN A 171 0.50 15.53 10.49
C ASN A 171 -0.47 16.71 10.71
N PHE A 172 -1.37 16.99 9.76
CA PHE A 172 -2.39 18.03 9.85
C PHE A 172 -3.77 17.46 10.20
N GLY A 173 -3.87 16.15 10.41
CA GLY A 173 -5.09 15.43 10.76
C GLY A 173 -5.96 15.06 9.55
N GLN A 174 -5.46 15.21 8.32
CA GLN A 174 -6.14 14.75 7.12
C GLN A 174 -5.97 13.23 7.00
N THR A 175 -7.03 12.53 6.59
CA THR A 175 -6.98 11.10 6.29
C THR A 175 -7.31 10.85 4.83
N THR A 176 -6.38 10.24 4.11
CA THR A 176 -6.60 9.75 2.74
C THR A 176 -6.89 8.26 2.76
N VAL A 177 -8.05 7.86 2.27
CA VAL A 177 -8.48 6.46 2.14
C VAL A 177 -8.43 6.06 0.67
N LEU A 178 -7.68 5.00 0.38
CA LEU A 178 -7.58 4.36 -0.93
C LEU A 178 -8.22 2.97 -0.85
N THR A 179 -9.20 2.71 -1.72
CA THR A 179 -9.79 1.38 -1.88
C THR A 179 -9.41 0.82 -3.23
N PHE A 180 -8.82 -0.37 -3.25
CA PHE A 180 -8.35 -1.03 -4.45
C PHE A 180 -9.37 -2.04 -4.97
N SER A 181 -9.37 -2.21 -6.30
CA SER A 181 -10.19 -3.20 -6.99
C SER A 181 -9.48 -3.69 -8.24
N ARG A 182 -9.87 -4.87 -8.74
CA ARG A 182 -9.24 -5.52 -9.91
C ARG A 182 -7.72 -5.62 -9.74
N VAL A 183 -7.28 -6.09 -8.57
CA VAL A 183 -5.85 -6.23 -8.27
C VAL A 183 -5.33 -7.45 -9.02
N GLU A 184 -4.40 -7.21 -9.94
CA GLU A 184 -3.62 -8.24 -10.62
C GLU A 184 -2.21 -8.22 -10.02
N GLN A 185 -1.79 -9.31 -9.39
CA GLN A 185 -0.42 -9.51 -8.94
C GLN A 185 0.40 -10.19 -10.03
N ASN A 186 1.64 -9.72 -10.20
CA ASN A 186 2.60 -10.19 -11.19
C ASN A 186 2.12 -10.17 -12.67
N PRO A 187 1.30 -9.20 -13.13
CA PRO A 187 0.97 -9.10 -14.55
C PRO A 187 2.22 -8.69 -15.35
N LYS A 188 2.26 -9.09 -16.63
CA LYS A 188 3.25 -8.57 -17.56
C LYS A 188 2.96 -7.08 -17.83
N LEU A 189 3.91 -6.22 -17.46
CA LEU A 189 3.85 -4.77 -17.69
C LEU A 189 4.91 -4.37 -18.71
N SER A 190 4.59 -3.37 -19.55
CA SER A 190 5.57 -2.76 -20.45
C SER A 190 6.45 -1.79 -19.67
N ALA A 191 7.76 -1.85 -19.89
CA ALA A 191 8.70 -0.90 -19.28
C ALA A 191 8.42 0.57 -19.65
N GLU A 192 7.77 0.81 -20.79
CA GLU A 192 7.38 2.15 -21.24
C GLU A 192 6.35 2.83 -20.32
N LEU A 193 5.60 2.07 -19.51
CA LEU A 193 4.63 2.62 -18.58
C LEU A 193 5.26 3.54 -17.52
N PHE A 194 6.52 3.27 -17.19
CA PHE A 194 7.27 3.92 -16.12
C PHE A 194 8.23 4.99 -16.61
N LYS A 195 8.21 5.29 -17.91
CA LYS A 195 8.96 6.40 -18.49
C LYS A 195 8.04 7.60 -18.61
N PHE A 196 8.56 8.78 -18.30
CA PHE A 196 7.85 10.03 -18.49
C PHE A 196 8.76 11.07 -19.15
N SER A 197 8.19 11.80 -20.10
CA SER A 197 8.80 12.97 -20.71
C SER A 197 7.79 14.11 -20.61
N PRO A 198 8.16 15.27 -20.03
CA PRO A 198 7.27 16.42 -19.99
C PRO A 198 6.74 16.78 -21.38
N PRO A 199 5.43 17.02 -21.54
CA PRO A 199 4.88 17.52 -22.80
C PRO A 199 5.52 18.84 -23.22
N GLN A 200 5.52 19.10 -24.52
CA GLN A 200 6.01 20.38 -25.04
C GLN A 200 5.14 21.52 -24.51
N GLY A 201 5.77 22.50 -23.86
CA GLY A 201 5.08 23.68 -23.33
C GLY A 201 4.76 23.60 -21.84
N ALA A 202 4.88 22.43 -21.23
CA ALA A 202 4.63 22.26 -19.81
C ALA A 202 5.67 23.02 -18.96
N ASP A 203 5.21 23.66 -17.89
CA ASP A 203 6.09 24.30 -16.91
C ASP A 203 6.76 23.22 -16.04
N VAL A 204 8.09 23.20 -15.97
CA VAL A 204 8.85 22.15 -15.28
C VAL A 204 9.55 22.73 -14.07
N ILE A 205 9.12 22.29 -12.89
CA ILE A 205 9.67 22.67 -11.59
C ILE A 205 10.44 21.46 -11.03
N SER A 206 11.67 21.69 -10.57
CA SER A 206 12.50 20.66 -9.92
C SER A 206 12.98 21.14 -8.56
N ASP A 207 12.97 20.23 -7.58
CA ASP A 207 13.62 20.43 -6.27
C ASP A 207 15.14 20.15 -6.33
#